data_AF-A0A3M1BH28-F1
#
_entry.id   AF-A0A3M1BH28-F1
#
_cell.length_a   1.000
_cell.length_b   1.000
_cell.length_c   1.000
_cell.angle_alpha   90.00
_cell.angle_beta   90.00
_cell.angle_gamma   90.00
#
_symmetry.space_group_name_H-M   'P 1'
#
loop_
_entity.id
_entity.type
_entity.pdbx_description
1 polymer ?
#
loop_
_entity_poly.entity_id
_entity_poly.type
_entity_poly.pdbx_seq_one_letter_code
_entity_poly.pdbx_strand_id
1 'polypeptide(L)'
;SERERKEIAGIKKLANERARKANLVNKKLRDCRIHFNDPVRKTDEDQRNASTIFITEGDSASGSITKARDVQTQAVFSLRGKPLNCYGMTRKIVYQNEELNLLQHALQIENGLDDLRYNRVVIATDADVDGMHIRLLLLTFFLQFFPDLVRNGHLYILQTPLFRVRDKQQTFYCYDEKEKQEAIKKLRGKPEITRFKGLGEISPGEFKDFIGEDMRLEQVNLRDDTELDELLRYYMGKNSMERQEFIIDNLRVELDQVSENGNGQAKDETIEEELEELAG
;
A
#
# COMPACT_ATOMS: atom_id res chain seq x y z
N SER A 1 -2.42 -32.57 9.83
CA SER A 1 -3.18 -33.85 9.83
C SER A 1 -3.84 -34.08 8.47
N GLU A 2 -4.03 -35.33 8.03
CA GLU A 2 -4.75 -35.67 6.78
C GLU A 2 -6.19 -35.12 6.77
N ARG A 3 -6.79 -34.98 7.96
CA ARG A 3 -8.11 -34.39 8.19
C ARG A 3 -8.14 -32.89 7.88
N GLU A 4 -7.12 -32.15 8.29
CA GLU A 4 -6.98 -30.73 7.95
C GLU A 4 -6.75 -30.52 6.46
N ARG A 5 -5.96 -31.39 5.81
CA ARG A 5 -5.77 -31.32 4.34
C ARG A 5 -7.08 -31.55 3.58
N LYS A 6 -7.92 -32.50 4.04
CA LYS A 6 -9.25 -32.76 3.45
C LYS A 6 -10.25 -31.64 3.72
N GLU A 7 -10.26 -31.07 4.93
CA GLU A 7 -11.10 -29.91 5.25
C GLU A 7 -10.67 -28.65 4.50
N ILE A 8 -9.37 -28.38 4.42
CA ILE A 8 -8.82 -27.31 3.60
C ILE A 8 -9.19 -27.56 2.14
N ALA A 9 -9.05 -28.77 1.60
CA ALA A 9 -9.45 -29.07 0.23
C ALA A 9 -10.96 -28.84 -0.04
N GLY A 10 -11.82 -29.19 0.92
CA GLY A 10 -13.27 -28.94 0.84
C GLY A 10 -13.61 -27.45 0.88
N ILE A 11 -13.00 -26.70 1.81
CA ILE A 11 -13.14 -25.25 1.91
C ILE A 11 -12.56 -24.56 0.68
N LYS A 12 -11.42 -25.04 0.19
CA LYS A 12 -10.73 -24.58 -1.02
C LYS A 12 -11.60 -24.77 -2.24
N LYS A 13 -12.29 -25.90 -2.37
CA LYS A 13 -13.23 -26.15 -3.48
C LYS A 13 -14.43 -25.20 -3.42
N LEU A 14 -15.02 -25.02 -2.24
CA LEU A 14 -16.15 -24.11 -2.03
C LEU A 14 -15.76 -22.62 -2.22
N ALA A 15 -14.58 -22.24 -1.73
CA ALA A 15 -14.00 -20.92 -1.92
C ALA A 15 -13.67 -20.69 -3.40
N ASN A 16 -13.10 -21.68 -4.09
CA ASN A 16 -12.86 -21.61 -5.53
C ASN A 16 -14.15 -21.56 -6.36
N GLU A 17 -15.21 -22.27 -5.97
CA GLU A 17 -16.51 -22.16 -6.64
C GLU A 17 -17.14 -20.78 -6.41
N ARG A 18 -17.09 -20.25 -5.18
CA ARG A 18 -17.52 -18.88 -4.87
C ARG A 18 -16.69 -17.83 -5.59
N ALA A 19 -15.37 -18.01 -5.63
CA ALA A 19 -14.43 -17.12 -6.28
C ALA A 19 -14.49 -17.21 -7.80
N ARG A 20 -14.73 -18.38 -8.41
CA ARG A 20 -14.99 -18.50 -9.86
C ARG A 20 -16.30 -17.79 -10.24
N LYS A 21 -17.32 -17.90 -9.40
CA LYS A 21 -18.61 -17.20 -9.58
C LYS A 21 -18.46 -15.69 -9.37
N ALA A 22 -17.61 -15.26 -8.44
CA ALA A 22 -17.25 -13.87 -8.23
C ALA A 22 -16.28 -13.33 -9.29
N ASN A 23 -15.37 -14.16 -9.83
CA ASN A 23 -14.35 -13.82 -10.83
C ASN A 23 -14.97 -13.51 -12.19
N LEU A 24 -16.15 -14.07 -12.51
CA LEU A 24 -16.87 -13.68 -13.72
C LEU A 24 -17.13 -12.15 -13.73
N VAL A 25 -17.17 -11.51 -12.55
CA VAL A 25 -17.18 -10.05 -12.39
C VAL A 25 -16.43 -9.66 -11.10
N ASN A 26 -15.10 -9.83 -11.02
CA ASN A 26 -14.35 -9.24 -9.91
C ASN A 26 -14.37 -7.71 -10.07
N LYS A 27 -15.39 -7.06 -9.48
CA LYS A 27 -15.61 -5.61 -9.62
C LYS A 27 -14.46 -4.76 -9.06
N LYS A 28 -13.63 -5.34 -8.18
CA LYS A 28 -12.49 -4.68 -7.54
C LYS A 28 -11.22 -4.71 -8.39
N LEU A 29 -11.13 -5.67 -9.33
CA LEU A 29 -10.00 -5.78 -10.23
C LEU A 29 -10.30 -5.07 -11.55
N ARG A 30 -9.53 -4.02 -11.83
CA ARG A 30 -9.38 -3.45 -13.16
C ARG A 30 -8.14 -4.08 -13.77
N ASP A 31 -8.35 -5.07 -14.62
CA ASP A 31 -7.27 -5.88 -15.15
C ASP A 31 -6.44 -5.15 -16.22
N CYS A 32 -5.25 -5.69 -16.52
CA CYS A 32 -4.46 -5.35 -17.70
C CYS A 32 -4.55 -6.46 -18.77
N ARG A 33 -3.95 -6.22 -19.94
CA ARG A 33 -4.05 -7.14 -21.08
C ARG A 33 -2.98 -8.22 -21.08
N ILE A 34 -1.78 -7.88 -20.58
CA ILE A 34 -0.62 -8.75 -20.57
C ILE A 34 -0.27 -9.08 -19.12
N HIS A 35 -0.11 -10.36 -18.86
CA HIS A 35 0.20 -10.93 -17.55
C HIS A 35 1.57 -11.60 -17.55
N PHE A 36 2.16 -11.74 -16.37
CA PHE A 36 3.48 -12.36 -16.20
C PHE A 36 3.48 -13.84 -16.61
N ASN A 37 2.37 -14.55 -16.36
CA ASN A 37 2.17 -15.95 -16.72
C ASN A 37 1.69 -16.17 -18.17
N ASP A 38 1.60 -15.12 -19.00
CA ASP A 38 1.18 -15.30 -20.39
C ASP A 38 2.19 -16.14 -21.19
N PRO A 39 1.72 -16.93 -22.19
CA PRO A 39 2.60 -17.79 -22.96
C PRO A 39 3.71 -17.02 -23.70
N VAL A 40 4.96 -17.39 -23.46
CA VAL A 40 6.16 -16.74 -24.01
C VAL A 40 6.14 -16.57 -25.54
N ARG A 41 5.46 -17.47 -26.26
CA ARG A 41 5.35 -17.42 -27.72
C ARG A 41 4.41 -16.34 -28.25
N LYS A 42 3.58 -15.74 -27.40
CA LYS A 42 2.49 -14.83 -27.79
C LYS A 42 2.62 -13.42 -27.22
N THR A 43 3.50 -13.23 -26.24
CA THR A 43 3.68 -11.96 -25.54
C THR A 43 5.15 -11.63 -25.43
N ASP A 44 5.44 -10.33 -25.44
CA ASP A 44 6.79 -9.81 -25.27
C ASP A 44 7.27 -10.00 -23.83
N GLU A 45 8.55 -10.36 -23.66
CA GLU A 45 9.12 -10.65 -22.34
C GLU A 45 9.22 -9.40 -21.46
N ASP A 46 9.62 -8.26 -22.04
CA ASP A 46 9.73 -7.01 -21.29
C ASP A 46 8.35 -6.54 -20.81
N GLN A 47 7.31 -6.72 -21.63
CA GLN A 47 5.93 -6.42 -21.22
C GLN A 47 5.43 -7.34 -20.10
N ARG A 48 5.75 -8.64 -20.15
CA ARG A 48 5.41 -9.57 -19.04
C ARG A 48 6.15 -9.18 -17.76
N ASN A 49 7.44 -8.84 -17.84
CA ASN A 49 8.24 -8.43 -16.70
C ASN A 49 7.81 -7.05 -16.14
N ALA A 50 7.26 -6.19 -16.98
CA ALA A 50 6.65 -4.92 -16.59
C ALA A 50 5.23 -5.08 -16.01
N SER A 51 4.62 -6.26 -16.10
CA SER A 51 3.26 -6.48 -15.59
C SER A 51 3.18 -6.17 -14.09
N THR A 52 2.29 -5.24 -13.76
CA THR A 52 2.22 -4.62 -12.43
C THR A 52 0.77 -4.59 -11.98
N ILE A 53 0.50 -4.89 -10.71
CA ILE A 53 -0.80 -4.67 -10.08
C ILE A 53 -0.66 -3.71 -8.91
N PHE A 54 -1.41 -2.61 -8.96
CA PHE A 54 -1.51 -1.64 -7.87
C PHE A 54 -2.65 -2.02 -6.93
N ILE A 55 -2.33 -2.28 -5.66
CA ILE A 55 -3.31 -2.50 -4.60
C ILE A 55 -3.55 -1.16 -3.91
N THR A 56 -4.75 -0.61 -4.06
CA THR A 56 -5.11 0.71 -3.53
C THR A 56 -6.02 0.58 -2.30
N GLU A 57 -5.91 1.53 -1.37
CA GLU A 57 -6.74 1.60 -0.16
C GLU A 57 -8.26 1.70 -0.45
N GLY A 58 -8.64 2.41 -1.52
CA GLY A 58 -10.06 2.59 -1.84
C GLY A 58 -10.32 3.08 -3.25
N ASP A 59 -11.62 3.23 -3.57
CA ASP A 59 -12.11 3.53 -4.91
C ASP A 59 -11.65 4.90 -5.44
N SER A 60 -11.37 5.86 -4.55
CA SER A 60 -10.85 7.18 -4.92
C SER A 60 -9.46 7.06 -5.56
N ALA A 61 -8.50 6.47 -4.82
CA ALA A 61 -7.15 6.20 -5.32
C ALA A 61 -7.20 5.27 -6.54
N SER A 62 -7.99 4.20 -6.49
CA SER A 62 -8.20 3.28 -7.61
C SER A 62 -8.66 4.01 -8.88
N GLY A 63 -9.58 4.97 -8.74
CA GLY A 63 -10.11 5.77 -9.84
C GLY A 63 -9.06 6.66 -10.50
N SER A 64 -8.18 7.28 -9.72
CA SER A 64 -7.05 8.08 -10.23
C SER A 64 -6.05 7.22 -10.99
N ILE A 65 -5.60 6.10 -10.40
CA ILE A 65 -4.65 5.17 -11.05
C ILE A 65 -5.27 4.56 -12.31
N THR A 66 -6.53 4.15 -12.26
CA THR A 66 -7.22 3.54 -13.41
C THR A 66 -7.25 4.45 -14.63
N LYS A 67 -7.35 5.77 -14.42
CA LYS A 67 -7.33 6.77 -15.50
C LYS A 67 -5.93 7.06 -16.04
N ALA A 68 -4.89 6.86 -15.23
CA ALA A 68 -3.51 7.20 -15.56
C ALA A 68 -2.71 6.01 -16.14
N ARG A 69 -3.04 4.79 -15.71
CA ARG A 69 -2.28 3.56 -15.98
C ARG A 69 -2.15 3.21 -17.46
N ASP A 70 -1.10 2.46 -17.79
CA ASP A 70 -1.04 1.71 -19.03
C ASP A 70 -1.89 0.42 -18.92
N VAL A 71 -3.00 0.39 -19.66
CA VAL A 71 -3.92 -0.76 -19.70
C VAL A 71 -3.28 -2.05 -20.24
N GLN A 72 -2.12 -1.97 -20.90
CA GLN A 72 -1.40 -3.15 -21.38
C GLN A 72 -0.80 -3.94 -20.24
N THR A 73 -0.07 -3.28 -19.34
CA THR A 73 0.78 -3.94 -18.34
C THR A 73 0.37 -3.66 -16.89
N GLN A 74 -0.46 -2.65 -16.64
CA GLN A 74 -0.77 -2.21 -15.28
C GLN A 74 -2.22 -2.51 -14.90
N ALA A 75 -2.43 -3.35 -13.88
CA ALA A 75 -3.69 -3.66 -13.24
C ALA A 75 -3.91 -2.83 -11.96
N VAL A 76 -5.16 -2.68 -11.52
CA VAL A 76 -5.51 -2.01 -10.28
C VAL A 76 -6.50 -2.86 -9.50
N PHE A 77 -6.25 -3.06 -8.20
CA PHE A 77 -7.12 -3.74 -7.26
C PHE A 77 -7.54 -2.78 -6.15
N SER A 78 -8.85 -2.54 -6.02
CA SER A 78 -9.40 -1.64 -5.00
C SER A 78 -9.82 -2.40 -3.74
N LEU A 79 -9.15 -2.12 -2.62
CA LEU A 79 -9.60 -2.55 -1.30
C LEU A 79 -10.85 -1.76 -0.88
N ARG A 80 -11.60 -2.32 0.08
CA ARG A 80 -12.66 -1.58 0.77
C ARG A 80 -12.39 -1.58 2.26
N GLY A 81 -11.99 -0.41 2.77
CA GLY A 81 -11.66 -0.23 4.18
C GLY A 81 -10.39 -0.99 4.57
N LYS A 82 -10.15 -1.09 5.89
CA LYS A 82 -8.96 -1.71 6.43
C LYS A 82 -9.01 -3.23 6.22
N PRO A 83 -7.98 -3.85 5.60
CA PRO A 83 -7.91 -5.30 5.48
C PRO A 83 -7.97 -5.98 6.85
N LEU A 84 -8.42 -7.24 6.88
CA LEU A 84 -8.41 -8.03 8.10
C LEU A 84 -6.98 -8.18 8.62
N ASN A 85 -6.74 -7.82 9.89
CA ASN A 85 -5.51 -8.21 10.57
C ASN A 85 -5.49 -9.74 10.67
N CYS A 86 -4.68 -10.37 9.83
CA CYS A 86 -4.58 -11.82 9.71
C CYS A 86 -3.42 -12.41 10.51
N TYR A 87 -2.75 -11.61 11.34
CA TYR A 87 -1.69 -12.08 12.21
C TYR A 87 -2.18 -13.18 13.15
N GLY A 88 -1.47 -14.31 13.19
CA GLY A 88 -1.84 -15.49 13.99
C GLY A 88 -3.12 -16.21 13.54
N MET A 89 -3.75 -15.78 12.43
CA MET A 89 -4.92 -16.45 11.86
C MET A 89 -4.51 -17.61 10.95
N THR A 90 -5.38 -18.60 10.84
CA THR A 90 -5.17 -19.73 9.93
C THR A 90 -5.50 -19.34 8.48
N ARG A 91 -4.90 -20.04 7.50
CA ARG A 91 -5.23 -19.87 6.07
C ARG A 91 -6.74 -19.97 5.80
N LYS A 92 -7.46 -20.80 6.55
CA LYS A 92 -8.92 -20.95 6.43
C LYS A 92 -9.66 -19.61 6.61
N ILE A 93 -9.24 -18.78 7.55
CA ILE A 93 -9.88 -17.48 7.82
C ILE A 93 -9.61 -16.52 6.66
N VAL A 94 -8.39 -16.54 6.12
CA VAL A 94 -8.01 -15.76 4.94
C VAL A 94 -8.87 -16.12 3.73
N TYR A 95 -9.08 -17.42 3.47
CA TYR A 95 -9.99 -17.89 2.39
C TYR A 95 -11.45 -17.49 2.60
N GLN A 96 -11.89 -17.36 3.85
CA GLN A 96 -13.26 -16.96 4.18
C GLN A 96 -13.47 -15.45 4.09
N ASN A 97 -12.40 -14.66 4.25
CA ASN A 97 -12.44 -13.22 4.09
C ASN A 97 -12.54 -12.87 2.60
N GLU A 98 -13.60 -12.15 2.22
CA GLU A 98 -13.87 -11.83 0.82
C GLU A 98 -12.76 -10.99 0.18
N GLU A 99 -12.25 -9.96 0.86
CA GLU A 99 -11.22 -9.05 0.33
C GLU A 99 -9.90 -9.80 0.04
N LEU A 100 -9.39 -10.53 1.05
CA LEU A 100 -8.15 -11.28 0.92
C LEU A 100 -8.29 -12.43 -0.08
N ASN A 101 -9.46 -13.10 -0.10
CA ASN A 101 -9.73 -14.17 -1.05
C ASN A 101 -9.79 -13.63 -2.50
N LEU A 102 -10.41 -12.48 -2.74
CA LEU A 102 -10.41 -11.84 -4.06
C LEU A 102 -8.99 -11.41 -4.48
N LEU A 103 -8.18 -10.90 -3.54
CA LEU A 103 -6.81 -10.49 -3.81
C LEU A 103 -5.91 -11.67 -4.19
N GLN A 104 -5.90 -12.76 -3.40
CA GLN A 104 -5.09 -13.94 -3.72
C GLN A 104 -5.47 -14.55 -5.08
N HIS A 105 -6.75 -14.48 -5.46
CA HIS A 105 -7.22 -14.98 -6.75
C HIS A 105 -6.84 -14.05 -7.89
N ALA A 106 -6.90 -12.73 -7.68
CA ALA A 106 -6.41 -11.76 -8.65
C ALA A 106 -4.92 -11.98 -8.97
N LEU A 107 -4.12 -12.34 -7.96
CA LEU A 107 -2.69 -12.61 -8.09
C LEU A 107 -2.34 -14.04 -8.55
N GLN A 108 -3.30 -14.98 -8.47
CA GLN A 108 -3.11 -16.43 -8.72
C GLN A 108 -2.09 -17.12 -7.81
N ILE A 109 -1.94 -16.65 -6.56
CA ILE A 109 -0.90 -17.13 -5.63
C ILE A 109 -1.33 -18.28 -4.71
N GLU A 110 -2.54 -18.81 -4.87
CA GLU A 110 -3.12 -19.83 -3.98
C GLU A 110 -2.30 -21.12 -3.90
N ASN A 111 -1.62 -21.50 -4.99
CA ASN A 111 -0.90 -22.77 -5.11
C ASN A 111 0.62 -22.58 -5.19
N GLY A 112 1.12 -21.39 -4.86
CA GLY A 112 2.51 -21.00 -5.11
C GLY A 112 2.60 -19.92 -6.19
N LEU A 113 3.80 -19.71 -6.73
CA LEU A 113 4.11 -18.60 -7.65
C LEU A 113 4.26 -19.02 -9.11
N ASP A 114 4.14 -20.31 -9.42
CA ASP A 114 4.34 -20.82 -10.80
C ASP A 114 3.39 -20.18 -11.82
N ASP A 115 2.20 -19.80 -11.36
CA ASP A 115 1.16 -19.14 -12.17
C ASP A 115 0.94 -17.69 -11.71
N LEU A 116 1.97 -17.07 -11.11
CA LEU A 116 1.90 -15.68 -10.63
C LEU A 116 1.53 -14.77 -11.79
N ARG A 117 0.45 -14.01 -11.59
CA ARG A 117 -0.18 -13.25 -12.67
C ARG A 117 0.53 -11.94 -13.00
N TYR A 118 1.18 -11.32 -12.02
CA TYR A 118 1.87 -10.03 -12.20
C TYR A 118 3.25 -10.13 -11.59
N ASN A 119 4.25 -9.63 -12.32
CA ASN A 119 5.62 -9.65 -11.84
C ASN A 119 5.84 -8.67 -10.68
N ARG A 120 5.12 -7.55 -10.68
CA ARG A 120 5.18 -6.53 -9.62
C ARG A 120 3.84 -6.40 -8.93
N VAL A 121 3.81 -6.69 -7.63
CA VAL A 121 2.69 -6.41 -6.72
C VAL A 121 3.03 -5.16 -5.95
N VAL A 122 2.33 -4.06 -6.24
CA VAL A 122 2.64 -2.73 -5.70
C VAL A 122 1.56 -2.30 -4.73
N ILE A 123 1.92 -2.05 -3.48
CA ILE A 123 1.04 -1.44 -2.47
C ILE A 123 1.06 0.08 -2.69
N ALA A 124 -0.08 0.65 -3.08
CA ALA A 124 -0.27 2.07 -3.33
C ALA A 124 -1.27 2.65 -2.33
N THR A 125 -0.76 3.08 -1.18
CA THR A 125 -1.54 3.70 -0.10
C THR A 125 -1.21 5.18 0.03
N ASP A 126 -2.12 5.94 0.62
CA ASP A 126 -1.90 7.35 0.94
C ASP A 126 -0.75 7.48 1.98
N ALA A 127 -0.12 8.66 2.00
CA ALA A 127 0.97 9.00 2.91
C ALA A 127 0.45 9.59 4.23
N ASP A 128 -0.59 8.95 4.78
CA ASP A 128 -1.25 9.31 6.03
C ASP A 128 -1.29 8.12 7.01
N VAL A 129 -1.84 8.35 8.20
CA VAL A 129 -1.90 7.35 9.27
C VAL A 129 -2.71 6.11 8.89
N ASP A 130 -3.77 6.28 8.08
CA ASP A 130 -4.64 5.18 7.67
C ASP A 130 -4.01 4.35 6.56
N GLY A 131 -3.39 5.00 5.57
CA GLY A 131 -2.62 4.37 4.52
C GLY A 131 -1.44 3.58 5.06
N MET A 132 -0.72 4.11 6.06
CA MET A 132 0.34 3.38 6.77
C MET A 132 -0.19 2.12 7.47
N HIS A 133 -1.36 2.18 8.10
CA HIS A 133 -1.97 1.02 8.75
C HIS A 133 -2.40 -0.03 7.72
N ILE A 134 -3.03 0.37 6.61
CA ILE A 134 -3.41 -0.56 5.53
C ILE A 134 -2.18 -1.22 4.91
N ARG A 135 -1.11 -0.45 4.69
CA ARG A 135 0.17 -0.97 4.22
C ARG A 135 0.69 -2.06 5.15
N LEU A 136 0.68 -1.83 6.46
CA LEU A 136 1.13 -2.82 7.44
C LEU A 136 0.26 -4.10 7.43
N LEU A 137 -1.06 -3.97 7.29
CA LEU A 137 -1.98 -5.10 7.21
C LEU A 137 -1.73 -5.96 5.95
N LEU A 138 -1.46 -5.32 4.81
CA LEU A 138 -1.10 -6.01 3.57
C LEU A 138 0.27 -6.68 3.66
N LEU A 139 1.27 -5.98 4.22
CA LEU A 139 2.60 -6.57 4.45
C LEU A 139 2.49 -7.82 5.33
N THR A 140 1.72 -7.75 6.40
CA THR A 140 1.45 -8.89 7.29
C THR A 140 0.84 -10.07 6.53
N PHE A 141 -0.14 -9.80 5.67
CA PHE A 141 -0.75 -10.82 4.82
C PHE A 141 0.26 -11.50 3.88
N PHE A 142 1.06 -10.72 3.16
CA PHE A 142 2.05 -11.28 2.24
C PHE A 142 3.15 -12.02 2.98
N LEU A 143 3.70 -11.45 4.05
CA LEU A 143 4.78 -12.06 4.83
C LEU A 143 4.35 -13.36 5.51
N GLN A 144 3.15 -13.42 6.10
CA GLN A 144 2.69 -14.62 6.83
C GLN A 144 2.23 -15.74 5.89
N PHE A 145 1.51 -15.41 4.81
CA PHE A 145 0.86 -16.42 3.97
C PHE A 145 1.59 -16.72 2.66
N PHE A 146 2.32 -15.74 2.12
CA PHE A 146 3.00 -15.81 0.83
C PHE A 146 4.43 -15.26 0.90
N PRO A 147 5.28 -15.70 1.87
CA PRO A 147 6.62 -15.14 2.06
C PRO A 147 7.51 -15.30 0.82
N ASP A 148 7.29 -16.35 0.02
CA ASP A 148 8.04 -16.59 -1.22
C ASP A 148 7.82 -15.49 -2.25
N LEU A 149 6.64 -14.85 -2.26
CA LEU A 149 6.36 -13.71 -3.15
C LEU A 149 7.28 -12.53 -2.81
N VAL A 150 7.54 -12.33 -1.51
CA VAL A 150 8.42 -11.28 -1.00
C VAL A 150 9.88 -11.64 -1.25
N ARG A 151 10.29 -12.88 -0.94
CA ARG A 151 11.67 -13.36 -1.15
C ARG A 151 12.09 -13.31 -2.61
N ASN A 152 11.19 -13.59 -3.54
CA ASN A 152 11.45 -13.53 -4.97
C ASN A 152 11.40 -12.09 -5.53
N GLY A 153 11.20 -11.07 -4.68
CA GLY A 153 11.28 -9.67 -5.08
C GLY A 153 10.09 -9.18 -5.90
N HIS A 154 8.90 -9.75 -5.70
CA HIS A 154 7.69 -9.31 -6.42
C HIS A 154 6.89 -8.25 -5.66
N LEU A 155 7.15 -8.02 -4.36
CA LEU A 155 6.39 -7.06 -3.55
C LEU A 155 7.08 -5.71 -3.45
N TYR A 156 6.32 -4.64 -3.73
CA TYR A 156 6.80 -3.26 -3.74
C TYR A 156 5.84 -2.33 -3.02
N ILE A 157 6.35 -1.19 -2.57
CA ILE A 157 5.58 -0.05 -2.07
C ILE A 157 5.77 1.09 -3.07
N LEU A 158 4.66 1.68 -3.52
CA LEU A 158 4.71 2.89 -4.34
C LEU A 158 5.04 4.08 -3.44
N GLN A 159 6.14 4.78 -3.75
CA GLN A 159 6.40 6.08 -3.15
C GLN A 159 5.64 7.14 -3.93
N THR A 160 4.96 8.04 -3.22
CA THR A 160 4.22 9.16 -3.82
C THR A 160 4.71 10.48 -3.26
N PRO A 161 4.70 11.55 -4.07
CA PRO A 161 5.19 12.84 -3.63
C PRO A 161 4.30 13.41 -2.53
N LEU A 162 4.93 13.97 -1.50
CA LEU A 162 4.25 14.67 -0.42
C LEU A 162 3.95 16.13 -0.80
N PHE A 163 4.79 16.71 -1.66
CA PHE A 163 4.67 18.11 -2.06
C PHE A 163 4.85 18.29 -3.56
N ARG A 164 4.20 19.32 -4.09
CA ARG A 164 4.47 19.91 -5.40
C ARG A 164 4.94 21.35 -5.19
N VAL A 165 6.12 21.66 -5.71
CA VAL A 165 6.73 22.99 -5.65
C VAL A 165 6.89 23.50 -7.07
N ARG A 166 6.22 24.58 -7.45
CA ARG A 166 6.22 25.07 -8.84
C ARG A 166 6.29 26.59 -8.95
N ASP A 167 6.74 27.05 -10.11
CA ASP A 167 6.56 28.42 -10.57
C ASP A 167 5.87 28.42 -11.94
N LYS A 168 6.01 29.51 -12.71
CA LYS A 168 5.42 29.63 -14.07
C LYS A 168 6.13 28.77 -15.13
N GLN A 169 7.35 28.31 -14.86
CA GLN A 169 8.21 27.62 -15.83
C GLN A 169 8.52 26.17 -15.44
N GLN A 170 8.69 25.89 -14.15
CA GLN A 170 9.17 24.60 -13.62
C GLN A 170 8.26 24.07 -12.52
N THR A 171 8.13 22.74 -12.46
CA THR A 171 7.38 22.01 -11.42
C THR A 171 8.27 20.90 -10.88
N PHE A 172 8.36 20.79 -9.56
CA PHE A 172 9.08 19.76 -8.83
C PHE A 172 8.13 18.98 -7.93
N TYR A 173 8.21 17.65 -7.99
CA TYR A 173 7.50 16.75 -7.08
C TYR A 173 8.50 16.24 -6.03
N CYS A 174 8.17 16.44 -4.77
CA CYS A 174 9.08 16.22 -3.64
C CYS A 174 8.50 15.15 -2.71
N TYR A 175 9.33 14.21 -2.31
CA TYR A 175 8.96 13.02 -1.52
C TYR A 175 9.31 13.15 -0.04
N ASP A 176 10.11 14.16 0.32
CA ASP A 176 10.41 14.52 1.69
C ASP A 176 10.56 16.05 1.85
N GLU A 177 10.68 16.50 3.10
CA GLU A 177 10.87 17.92 3.41
C GLU A 177 12.20 18.46 2.87
N LYS A 178 13.23 17.63 2.76
CA LYS A 178 14.54 18.04 2.25
C LYS A 178 14.47 18.37 0.76
N GLU A 179 13.87 17.49 -0.04
CA GLU A 179 13.61 17.70 -1.47
C GLU A 179 12.76 18.96 -1.69
N LYS A 180 11.76 19.21 -0.83
CA LYS A 180 10.97 20.44 -0.88
C LYS A 180 11.83 21.69 -0.66
N GLN A 181 12.67 21.71 0.37
CA GLN A 181 13.55 22.85 0.63
C GLN A 181 14.56 23.07 -0.50
N GLU A 182 15.08 21.99 -1.10
CA GLU A 182 15.95 22.07 -2.28
C GLU A 182 15.22 22.60 -3.51
N ALA A 183 13.98 22.18 -3.76
CA ALA A 183 13.15 22.68 -4.86
C ALA A 183 12.84 24.18 -4.70
N ILE A 184 12.52 24.64 -3.49
CA ILE A 184 12.28 26.07 -3.20
C ILE A 184 13.52 26.90 -3.54
N LYS A 185 14.73 26.42 -3.21
CA LYS A 185 15.99 27.13 -3.50
C LYS A 185 16.32 27.18 -4.99
N LYS A 186 15.88 26.20 -5.78
CA LYS A 186 16.11 26.14 -7.23
C LYS A 186 15.22 27.11 -8.01
N LEU A 187 14.04 27.43 -7.47
CA LEU A 187 13.10 28.34 -8.11
C LEU A 187 13.44 29.81 -7.81
N ARG A 188 13.12 30.69 -8.77
CA ARG A 188 13.29 32.14 -8.60
C ARG A 188 11.95 32.79 -8.25
N GLY A 189 11.92 33.57 -7.18
CA GLY A 189 10.72 34.27 -6.72
C GLY A 189 9.95 33.50 -5.65
N LYS A 190 8.64 33.74 -5.54
CA LYS A 190 7.77 33.08 -4.55
C LYS A 190 7.14 31.84 -5.18
N PRO A 191 7.59 30.62 -4.86
CA PRO A 191 7.03 29.41 -5.42
C PRO A 191 5.64 29.12 -4.86
N GLU A 192 4.81 28.46 -5.65
CA GLU A 192 3.56 27.84 -5.21
C GLU A 192 3.89 26.45 -4.65
N ILE A 193 3.46 26.18 -3.42
CA ILE A 193 3.69 24.91 -2.73
C ILE A 193 2.33 24.28 -2.44
N THR A 194 2.10 23.07 -2.94
CA THR A 194 0.93 22.25 -2.65
C THR A 194 1.38 21.01 -1.86
N ARG A 195 0.72 20.69 -0.75
CA ARG A 195 0.90 19.41 -0.04
C ARG A 195 -0.20 18.46 -0.52
N PHE A 196 0.17 17.26 -0.93
CA PHE A 196 -0.79 16.20 -1.25
C PHE A 196 -1.18 15.49 0.04
N LYS A 197 -2.48 15.38 0.32
CA LYS A 197 -2.97 14.63 1.50
C LYS A 197 -3.25 13.17 1.18
N GLY A 198 -3.58 12.87 -0.08
CA GLY A 198 -3.90 11.53 -0.52
C GLY A 198 -3.77 11.36 -2.03
N LEU A 199 -3.77 10.11 -2.50
CA LEU A 199 -3.59 9.78 -3.91
C LEU A 199 -4.73 10.29 -4.80
N GLY A 200 -5.92 10.49 -4.21
CA GLY A 200 -7.10 11.01 -4.91
C GLY A 200 -7.00 12.50 -5.29
N GLU A 201 -6.11 13.27 -4.67
CA GLU A 201 -5.95 14.71 -4.93
C GLU A 201 -5.04 14.99 -6.14
N ILE A 202 -4.28 14.00 -6.57
CA ILE A 202 -3.37 14.10 -7.70
C ILE A 202 -4.18 13.92 -8.99
N SER A 203 -4.02 14.84 -9.93
CA SER A 203 -4.72 14.74 -11.21
C SER A 203 -4.21 13.54 -12.03
N PRO A 204 -5.05 12.87 -12.85
CA PRO A 204 -4.61 11.70 -13.62
C PRO A 204 -3.43 11.97 -14.57
N GLY A 205 -3.32 13.21 -15.06
CA GLY A 205 -2.18 13.61 -15.89
C GLY A 205 -0.86 13.60 -15.13
N GLU A 206 -0.84 14.16 -13.92
CA GLU A 206 0.34 14.12 -13.04
C GLU A 206 0.62 12.71 -12.52
N PHE A 207 -0.44 11.97 -12.17
CA PHE A 207 -0.28 10.61 -11.65
C PHE A 207 0.39 9.68 -12.66
N LYS A 208 0.14 9.88 -13.96
CA LYS A 208 0.74 9.09 -15.04
C LYS A 208 2.26 9.11 -14.98
N ASP A 209 2.86 10.24 -14.62
CA ASP A 209 4.31 10.38 -14.51
C ASP A 209 4.85 9.61 -13.28
N PHE A 210 4.04 9.43 -12.23
CA PHE A 210 4.43 8.71 -11.02
C PHE A 210 4.34 7.19 -11.13
N ILE A 211 3.54 6.69 -12.08
CA ILE A 211 3.42 5.25 -12.38
C ILE A 211 3.98 4.89 -13.77
N GLY A 212 4.77 5.78 -14.36
CA GLY A 212 5.44 5.58 -15.63
C GLY A 212 6.75 4.81 -15.49
N GLU A 213 7.68 5.07 -16.42
CA GLU A 213 9.02 4.44 -16.43
C GLU A 213 9.87 4.84 -15.21
N ASP A 214 9.74 6.10 -14.77
CA ASP A 214 10.47 6.67 -13.63
C ASP A 214 9.78 6.46 -12.27
N MET A 215 8.84 5.52 -12.19
CA MET A 215 8.11 5.22 -10.96
C MET A 215 9.06 4.85 -9.81
N ARG A 216 8.91 5.55 -8.68
CA ARG A 216 9.68 5.27 -7.45
C ARG A 216 9.04 4.12 -6.68
N LEU A 217 9.60 2.92 -6.86
CA LEU A 217 9.20 1.73 -6.13
C LEU A 217 10.23 1.37 -5.06
N GLU A 218 9.75 1.07 -3.86
CA GLU A 218 10.55 0.49 -2.79
C GLU A 218 10.27 -1.01 -2.71
N GLN A 219 11.26 -1.84 -3.03
CA GLN A 219 11.13 -3.29 -2.97
C GLN A 219 11.15 -3.77 -1.51
N VAL A 220 10.14 -4.55 -1.14
CA VAL A 220 10.08 -5.18 0.19
C VAL A 220 10.98 -6.40 0.16
N ASN A 221 12.08 -6.35 0.91
CA ASN A 221 13.05 -7.43 0.99
C ASN A 221 12.99 -8.10 2.36
N LEU A 222 12.92 -9.42 2.36
CA LEU A 222 13.03 -10.24 3.57
C LEU A 222 14.47 -10.78 3.64
N ARG A 223 15.23 -10.39 4.65
CA ARG A 223 16.58 -10.94 4.86
C ARG A 223 16.47 -12.30 5.54
N ASP A 224 17.40 -13.21 5.23
CA ASP A 224 17.36 -14.59 5.74
C ASP A 224 17.51 -14.68 7.27
N ASP A 225 18.11 -13.66 7.89
CA ASP A 225 18.30 -13.53 9.34
C ASP A 225 17.13 -12.83 10.06
N THR A 226 16.08 -12.44 9.33
CA THR A 226 14.94 -11.75 9.92
C THR A 226 14.01 -12.74 10.61
N GLU A 227 13.93 -12.65 11.94
CA GLU A 227 12.94 -13.35 12.76
C GLU A 227 11.54 -12.76 12.52
N LEU A 228 10.91 -13.17 11.42
CA LEU A 228 9.64 -12.63 10.95
C LEU A 228 8.52 -12.80 11.99
N ASP A 229 8.51 -13.92 12.71
CA ASP A 229 7.51 -14.19 13.73
C ASP A 229 7.60 -13.19 14.89
N GLU A 230 8.81 -12.82 15.32
CA GLU A 230 9.01 -11.81 16.37
C GLU A 230 8.60 -10.42 15.89
N LEU A 231 8.99 -10.05 14.67
CA LEU A 231 8.66 -8.77 14.07
C LEU A 231 7.13 -8.60 13.92
N LEU A 232 6.46 -9.59 13.34
CA LEU A 232 5.00 -9.56 13.17
C LEU A 232 4.30 -9.61 14.54
N ARG A 233 4.80 -10.38 15.51
CA ARG A 233 4.25 -10.41 16.87
C ARG A 233 4.30 -9.04 17.53
N TYR A 234 5.41 -8.34 17.39
CA TYR A 234 5.60 -7.04 17.98
C TYR A 234 4.62 -6.00 17.41
N TYR A 235 4.52 -5.89 16.09
CA TYR A 235 3.68 -4.88 15.44
C TYR A 235 2.19 -5.25 15.38
N MET A 236 1.86 -6.53 15.20
CA MET A 236 0.50 -7.01 14.91
C MET A 236 -0.14 -7.84 16.02
N GLY A 237 0.64 -8.22 17.03
CA GLY A 237 0.16 -8.96 18.20
C GLY A 237 -0.67 -8.10 19.16
N LYS A 238 -1.04 -8.71 20.30
CA LYS A 238 -1.77 -8.01 21.37
C LYS A 238 -0.95 -6.84 21.87
N ASN A 239 -1.63 -5.75 22.26
CA ASN A 239 -0.97 -4.59 22.82
C ASN A 239 -0.29 -4.97 24.15
N SER A 240 1.04 -5.01 24.17
CA SER A 240 1.86 -5.23 25.37
C SER A 240 2.31 -3.89 25.94
N MET A 241 2.64 -3.84 27.24
CA MET A 241 3.22 -2.62 27.83
C MET A 241 4.52 -2.23 27.14
N GLU A 242 5.38 -3.20 26.81
CA GLU A 242 6.63 -2.96 26.06
C GLU A 242 6.39 -2.23 24.73
N ARG A 243 5.34 -2.59 24.00
CA ARG A 243 4.97 -1.91 22.76
C ARG A 243 4.49 -0.48 23.03
N GLN A 244 3.72 -0.27 24.09
CA GLN A 244 3.25 1.07 24.47
C GLN A 244 4.43 1.97 24.84
N GLU A 245 5.34 1.49 25.69
CA GLU A 245 6.55 2.20 26.10
C GLU A 245 7.42 2.56 24.89
N PHE A 246 7.68 1.60 23.99
CA PHE A 246 8.42 1.89 22.77
C PHE A 246 7.74 2.92 21.87
N ILE A 247 6.41 2.86 21.71
CA ILE A 247 5.68 3.86 20.92
C ILE A 247 5.86 5.24 21.56
N ILE A 248 5.71 5.36 22.88
CA ILE A 248 5.90 6.61 23.62
C ILE A 248 7.31 7.14 23.40
N ASP A 249 8.33 6.30 23.56
CA ASP A 249 9.74 6.67 23.43
C ASP A 249 10.13 7.10 22.01
N ASN A 250 9.44 6.57 21.00
CA ASN A 250 9.72 6.83 19.58
C ASN A 250 8.68 7.76 18.92
N LEU A 251 7.69 8.26 19.67
CA LEU A 251 6.66 9.13 19.14
C LEU A 251 7.28 10.47 18.75
N ARG A 252 7.42 10.69 17.44
CA ARG A 252 7.80 12.00 16.91
C ARG A 252 6.52 12.82 16.74
N VAL A 253 6.29 13.75 17.65
CA VAL A 253 5.22 14.74 17.49
C VAL A 253 5.67 15.71 16.40
N GLU A 254 5.10 15.58 15.20
CA GLU A 254 5.19 16.64 14.19
C GLU A 254 4.33 17.81 14.69
N LEU A 255 4.96 18.73 15.41
CA LEU A 255 4.37 20.04 15.65
C LEU A 255 4.28 20.72 14.29
N ASP A 256 3.08 20.75 13.71
CA ASP A 256 2.75 21.66 12.61
C ASP A 256 3.10 23.07 13.10
N GLN A 257 4.27 23.59 12.70
CA GLN A 257 4.62 24.98 12.92
C GLN A 257 3.65 25.82 12.07
N VAL A 258 2.50 26.14 12.65
CA VAL A 258 1.64 27.22 12.19
C VAL A 258 2.53 28.46 12.24
N SER A 259 2.96 28.90 11.07
CA SER A 259 3.84 30.04 10.88
C SER A 259 3.34 31.22 11.71
N GLU A 260 4.12 31.61 12.71
CA GLU A 260 4.00 32.89 13.39
C GLU A 260 4.05 34.00 12.35
N ASN A 261 2.90 34.61 12.09
CA ASN A 261 2.80 35.95 11.53
C ASN A 261 1.44 36.53 11.90
N GLY A 262 1.42 37.27 13.03
CA GLY A 262 0.40 38.30 13.28
C GLY A 262 -0.37 38.19 14.60
N ASN A 263 0.14 38.90 15.61
CA ASN A 263 -0.57 39.43 16.79
C ASN A 263 -1.24 38.48 17.81
N GLY A 264 -0.64 38.48 19.01
CA GLY A 264 -1.37 38.86 20.23
C GLY A 264 -1.87 37.71 21.12
N GLN A 265 -1.12 37.46 22.20
CA GLN A 265 -1.56 37.08 23.55
C GLN A 265 -2.97 36.45 23.69
N ALA A 266 -2.98 35.15 23.98
CA ALA A 266 -3.86 34.42 24.92
C ALA A 266 -4.03 32.98 24.42
N LYS A 267 -3.33 32.00 25.02
CA LYS A 267 -3.61 30.54 24.84
C LYS A 267 -2.73 29.64 25.72
N ASP A 268 -2.55 29.99 27.00
CA ASP A 268 -1.85 29.11 27.96
C ASP A 268 -2.82 28.31 28.85
N GLU A 269 -4.13 28.56 28.78
CA GLU A 269 -5.13 27.91 29.66
C GLU A 269 -5.82 26.70 29.01
N THR A 270 -5.62 26.44 27.71
CA THR A 270 -6.39 25.40 26.98
C THR A 270 -5.72 24.03 26.94
N ILE A 271 -4.45 23.94 27.33
CA ILE A 271 -3.67 22.68 27.25
C ILE A 271 -3.84 21.83 28.52
N GLU A 272 -4.12 22.45 29.68
CA GLU A 272 -4.35 21.71 30.92
C GLU A 272 -5.70 20.98 30.95
N GLU A 273 -6.76 21.53 30.33
CA GLU A 273 -8.09 20.88 30.30
C GLU A 273 -8.14 19.65 29.36
N GLU A 274 -7.41 19.66 28.23
CA GLU A 274 -7.39 18.50 27.30
C GLU A 274 -6.59 17.30 27.83
N LEU A 275 -5.64 17.52 28.74
CA LEU A 275 -4.85 16.44 29.35
C LEU A 275 -5.60 15.68 30.45
N GLU A 276 -6.55 16.33 31.15
CA GLU A 276 -7.38 15.66 32.16
C GLU A 276 -8.46 14.75 31.53
N GLU A 277 -8.97 15.08 30.34
CA GLU A 277 -9.98 14.27 29.65
C GLU A 277 -9.41 12.98 29.03
N LEU A 278 -8.12 12.94 28.71
CA LEU A 278 -7.43 11.77 28.18
C LEU A 278 -6.98 10.76 29.25
N ALA A 279 -6.97 11.18 30.52
CA ALA A 279 -6.57 10.34 31.65
C ALA A 279 -7.77 9.69 32.39
N GLY A 280 -9.00 9.94 31.93
CA GLY A 280 -10.27 9.42 32.50
C GLY A 280 -10.79 8.15 31.84
#